data_AF-A0A363TRM0-F1
#
_entry.id   AF-A0A363TRM0-F1
#
_cell.length_a   1.000
_cell.length_b   1.000
_cell.length_c   1.000
_cell.angle_alpha   90.00
_cell.angle_beta   90.00
_cell.angle_gamma   90.00
#
_symmetry.space_group_name_H-M   'P 1'
#
loop_
_entity.id
_entity.type
_entity.pdbx_description
1 polymer ?
#
loop_
_entity_poly.entity_id
_entity_poly.type
_entity_poly.pdbx_seq_one_letter_code
_entity_poly.pdbx_strand_id
1 'polypeptide(L)'
;MKRIARSCATLAILAGLTAVTLHVSHALTAGRWAKLPAEGVVAGKNGGLGPLAVCRAGFDDGQHPGKLWQGQCHFEWGWDDHITPGFEVLLDDGYRWENPGRVVQTVLGPVWKVELPSNAVDGGDAGTHAAHTRLGICLAFMPADNTWHPGKFFAEHCNIAWGGVGVDSMPDHPRNKRKVAPLATGNVLVLVK
;
A
#
# COMPACT_ATOMS: atom_id res chain seq x y z
N MET A 1 -2.31 -28.63 -78.26
CA MET A 1 -2.98 -29.01 -77.00
C MET A 1 -2.30 -28.27 -75.85
N LYS A 2 -2.91 -27.19 -75.31
CA LYS A 2 -2.39 -26.42 -74.15
C LYS A 2 -3.42 -26.55 -73.02
N ARG A 3 -3.06 -27.21 -71.91
CA ARG A 3 -3.89 -27.27 -70.70
C ARG A 3 -3.60 -26.05 -69.85
N ILE A 4 -4.63 -25.26 -69.54
CA ILE A 4 -4.57 -24.13 -68.61
C ILE A 4 -4.98 -24.68 -67.24
N ALA A 5 -4.03 -24.73 -66.30
CA ALA A 5 -4.30 -25.08 -64.91
C ALA A 5 -4.95 -23.87 -64.19
N ARG A 6 -6.12 -24.09 -63.60
CA ARG A 6 -6.79 -23.12 -62.72
C ARG A 6 -6.22 -23.31 -61.31
N SER A 7 -5.47 -22.33 -60.82
CA SER A 7 -5.07 -22.27 -59.41
C SER A 7 -6.24 -21.74 -58.59
N CYS A 8 -6.80 -22.59 -57.74
CA CYS A 8 -7.82 -22.24 -56.76
C CYS A 8 -7.10 -21.65 -55.54
N ALA A 9 -7.14 -20.32 -55.38
CA ALA A 9 -6.57 -19.66 -54.22
C ALA A 9 -7.53 -19.78 -53.03
N THR A 10 -7.19 -20.62 -52.07
CA THR A 10 -7.91 -20.77 -50.80
C THR A 10 -7.65 -19.54 -49.93
N LEU A 11 -8.68 -18.71 -49.73
CA LEU A 11 -8.63 -17.56 -48.82
C LEU A 11 -8.77 -18.07 -47.38
N ALA A 12 -7.67 -18.10 -46.61
CA ALA A 12 -7.70 -18.43 -45.19
C ALA A 12 -8.06 -17.19 -44.36
N ILE A 13 -9.27 -17.17 -43.80
CA ILE A 13 -9.72 -16.14 -42.86
C ILE A 13 -9.09 -16.46 -41.49
N LEU A 14 -8.03 -15.74 -41.11
CA LEU A 14 -7.51 -15.77 -39.74
C LEU A 14 -8.46 -14.98 -38.84
N ALA A 15 -9.33 -15.69 -38.12
CA ALA A 15 -10.08 -15.12 -37.00
C ALA A 15 -9.10 -14.82 -35.85
N GLY A 16 -8.75 -13.53 -35.68
CA GLY A 16 -7.95 -13.06 -34.56
C GLY A 16 -8.73 -13.19 -33.25
N LEU A 17 -8.46 -14.24 -32.47
CA LEU A 17 -8.88 -14.31 -31.08
C LEU A 17 -8.02 -13.33 -30.26
N THR A 18 -8.53 -12.12 -30.04
CA THR A 18 -7.98 -11.25 -28.99
C THR A 18 -8.31 -11.87 -27.64
N ALA A 19 -7.31 -12.39 -26.95
CA ALA A 19 -7.46 -12.86 -25.58
C ALA A 19 -7.86 -11.68 -24.68
N VAL A 20 -9.11 -11.67 -24.23
CA VAL A 20 -9.59 -10.73 -23.22
C VAL A 20 -8.97 -11.16 -21.89
N THR A 21 -7.98 -10.42 -21.40
CA THR A 21 -7.43 -10.65 -20.05
C THR A 21 -8.39 -10.05 -19.03
N LEU A 22 -9.18 -10.90 -18.39
CA LEU A 22 -9.97 -10.54 -17.21
C LEU A 22 -9.00 -10.15 -16.09
N HIS A 23 -8.83 -8.85 -15.86
CA HIS A 23 -8.16 -8.34 -14.67
C HIS A 23 -9.10 -8.49 -13.48
N VAL A 24 -8.86 -9.48 -12.64
CA VAL A 24 -9.50 -9.56 -11.33
C VAL A 24 -8.88 -8.44 -10.49
N SER A 25 -9.59 -7.31 -10.38
CA SER A 25 -9.29 -6.30 -9.38
C SER A 25 -9.55 -6.93 -8.01
N HIS A 26 -8.49 -7.39 -7.35
CA HIS A 26 -8.60 -7.87 -5.98
C HIS A 26 -9.02 -6.69 -5.10
N ALA A 27 -10.24 -6.76 -4.56
CA ALA A 27 -10.74 -5.78 -3.63
C ALA A 27 -10.04 -5.95 -2.28
N LEU A 28 -9.58 -4.85 -1.68
CA LEU A 28 -9.00 -4.84 -0.35
C LEU A 28 -10.02 -5.32 0.70
N THR A 29 -9.53 -5.88 1.79
CA THR A 29 -10.37 -6.30 2.92
C THR A 29 -10.76 -5.10 3.76
N ALA A 30 -12.05 -4.87 3.98
CA ALA A 30 -12.51 -3.76 4.83
C ALA A 30 -11.95 -3.84 6.27
N GLY A 31 -11.43 -2.71 6.75
CA GLY A 31 -11.03 -2.53 8.15
C GLY A 31 -12.22 -2.25 9.09
N ARG A 32 -12.11 -2.63 10.36
CA ARG A 32 -13.06 -2.22 11.42
C ARG A 32 -12.59 -0.93 12.09
N TRP A 33 -13.17 0.20 11.70
CA TRP A 33 -12.76 1.52 12.19
C TRP A 33 -13.69 2.04 13.27
N ALA A 34 -13.14 2.71 14.28
CA ALA A 34 -13.92 3.30 15.37
C ALA A 34 -13.29 4.59 15.90
N LYS A 35 -14.11 5.45 16.49
CA LYS A 35 -13.62 6.61 17.26
C LYS A 35 -13.11 6.16 18.63
N LEU A 36 -12.15 6.91 19.18
CA LEU A 36 -11.74 6.73 20.58
C LEU A 36 -12.84 7.22 21.55
N PRO A 37 -12.93 6.65 22.77
CA PRO A 37 -12.14 5.51 23.27
C PRO A 37 -12.55 4.19 22.61
N ALA A 38 -11.58 3.31 22.36
CA ALA A 38 -11.83 2.00 21.78
C ALA A 38 -10.83 0.96 22.32
N GLU A 39 -11.27 -0.30 22.41
CA GLU A 39 -10.47 -1.43 22.87
C GLU A 39 -9.95 -2.27 21.69
N GLY A 40 -8.86 -2.99 21.90
CA GLY A 40 -8.31 -3.91 20.89
C GLY A 40 -7.76 -3.21 19.65
N VAL A 41 -7.14 -2.04 19.79
CA VAL A 41 -6.59 -1.29 18.66
C VAL A 41 -5.40 -2.01 18.04
N VAL A 42 -5.38 -2.14 16.72
CA VAL A 42 -4.24 -2.67 15.98
C VAL A 42 -3.05 -1.75 16.15
N ALA A 43 -1.92 -2.31 16.53
CA ALA A 43 -0.66 -1.59 16.63
C ALA A 43 0.44 -2.24 15.80
N GLY A 44 1.47 -1.44 15.54
CA GLY A 44 2.72 -1.93 14.99
C GLY A 44 3.43 -2.90 15.93
N LYS A 45 4.58 -3.39 15.48
CA LYS A 45 5.48 -4.21 16.28
C LYS A 45 6.18 -3.36 17.35
N ASN A 46 6.58 -4.00 18.44
CA ASN A 46 7.40 -3.36 19.47
C ASN A 46 8.71 -2.84 18.89
N GLY A 47 9.15 -1.69 19.39
CA GLY A 47 10.42 -1.03 19.05
C GLY A 47 10.79 -0.01 20.13
N GLY A 48 11.74 0.88 19.85
CA GLY A 48 12.22 1.92 20.78
C GLY A 48 11.14 2.81 21.42
N LEU A 49 10.05 3.12 20.69
CA LEU A 49 8.91 3.93 21.18
C LEU A 49 7.72 3.08 21.66
N GLY A 50 7.87 1.75 21.71
CA GLY A 50 6.74 0.83 21.86
C GLY A 50 5.87 0.72 20.60
N PRO A 51 4.78 -0.06 20.66
CA PRO A 51 3.91 -0.29 19.50
C PRO A 51 3.01 0.93 19.26
N LEU A 52 3.09 1.51 18.07
CA LEU A 52 2.23 2.63 17.66
C LEU A 52 0.93 2.12 17.06
N ALA A 53 -0.21 2.64 17.53
CA ALA A 53 -1.53 2.27 17.04
C ALA A 53 -1.79 2.78 15.61
N VAL A 54 -2.55 2.02 14.83
CA VAL A 54 -3.02 2.39 13.49
C VAL A 54 -4.23 3.34 13.62
N CYS A 55 -4.14 4.48 12.96
CA CYS A 55 -5.25 5.41 12.80
C CYS A 55 -5.54 5.65 11.31
N ARG A 56 -6.69 6.26 11.02
CA ARG A 56 -6.93 6.95 9.74
C ARG A 56 -7.63 8.27 9.96
N ALA A 57 -7.44 9.21 9.04
CA ALA A 57 -8.11 10.50 9.06
C ALA A 57 -8.49 10.97 7.66
N GLY A 58 -9.50 11.85 7.63
CA GLY A 58 -9.96 12.48 6.39
C GLY A 58 -9.04 13.62 5.95
N PHE A 59 -8.64 13.63 4.68
CA PHE A 59 -7.92 14.74 4.02
C PHE A 59 -8.08 14.61 2.50
N ASP A 60 -8.15 15.73 1.78
CA ASP A 60 -8.34 15.76 0.31
C ASP A 60 -9.52 14.90 -0.19
N ASP A 61 -10.64 14.90 0.55
CA ASP A 61 -11.80 14.04 0.31
C ASP A 61 -11.51 12.52 0.30
N GLY A 62 -10.37 12.11 0.84
CA GLY A 62 -9.96 10.72 1.03
C GLY A 62 -9.83 10.33 2.50
N GLN A 63 -9.46 9.06 2.72
CA GLN A 63 -9.20 8.50 4.05
C GLN A 63 -7.78 7.93 4.08
N HIS A 64 -6.95 8.49 4.95
CA HIS A 64 -5.52 8.19 4.95
C HIS A 64 -5.10 7.49 6.24
N PRO A 65 -4.55 6.26 6.15
CA PRO A 65 -4.05 5.58 7.32
C PRO A 65 -2.69 6.15 7.73
N GLY A 66 -2.40 6.02 9.02
CA GLY A 66 -1.19 6.54 9.66
C GLY A 66 -1.03 5.98 11.07
N LYS A 67 -0.32 6.72 11.92
CA LYS A 67 0.02 6.32 13.28
C LYS A 67 -0.59 7.26 14.32
N LEU A 68 -1.10 6.69 15.40
CA LEU A 68 -1.50 7.46 16.58
C LEU A 68 -0.24 7.82 17.38
N TRP A 69 -0.03 9.12 17.60
CA TRP A 69 1.07 9.62 18.42
C TRP A 69 0.58 10.83 19.21
N GLN A 70 0.88 10.86 20.52
CA GLN A 70 0.48 11.94 21.43
C GLN A 70 -1.02 12.33 21.33
N GLY A 71 -1.90 11.35 21.11
CA GLY A 71 -3.35 11.55 21.02
C GLY A 71 -3.85 12.11 19.68
N GLN A 72 -3.00 12.19 18.66
CA GLN A 72 -3.33 12.68 17.31
C GLN A 72 -2.98 11.65 16.25
N CYS A 73 -3.68 11.68 15.11
CA CYS A 73 -3.33 10.85 13.96
C CYS A 73 -2.33 11.58 13.08
N HIS A 74 -1.17 10.93 12.84
CA HIS A 74 -0.11 11.42 11.97
C HIS A 74 -0.08 10.57 10.69
N PHE A 75 -0.20 11.20 9.53
CA PHE A 75 -0.14 10.53 8.22
C PHE A 75 0.58 11.41 7.19
N GLU A 76 1.24 10.80 6.21
CA GLU A 76 1.89 11.53 5.12
C GLU A 76 0.90 11.80 3.98
N TRP A 77 0.93 12.95 3.34
CA TRP A 77 0.27 13.20 2.06
C TRP A 77 1.06 14.26 1.30
N GLY A 78 1.25 14.06 -0.01
CA GLY A 78 1.92 15.07 -0.84
C GLY A 78 3.33 15.43 -0.37
N TRP A 79 4.06 14.52 0.27
CA TRP A 79 5.35 14.76 0.92
C TRP A 79 5.32 15.57 2.22
N ASP A 80 4.16 15.76 2.83
CA ASP A 80 4.01 16.45 4.10
C ASP A 80 3.38 15.56 5.16
N ASP A 81 3.77 15.76 6.42
CA ASP A 81 3.14 15.10 7.56
C ASP A 81 1.91 15.93 7.98
N HIS A 82 0.75 15.31 7.95
CA HIS A 82 -0.49 15.88 8.43
C HIS A 82 -0.82 15.32 9.82
N ILE A 83 -1.23 16.21 10.71
CA ILE A 83 -1.58 15.88 12.09
C ILE A 83 -2.99 16.39 12.37
N THR A 84 -3.85 15.52 12.88
CA THR A 84 -5.24 15.90 13.19
C THR A 84 -5.76 15.16 14.42
N PRO A 85 -6.59 15.82 15.26
CA PRO A 85 -7.34 15.16 16.31
C PRO A 85 -8.62 14.47 15.80
N GLY A 86 -9.04 14.74 14.55
CA GLY A 86 -10.21 14.11 13.93
C GLY A 86 -9.82 12.83 13.21
N PHE A 87 -9.90 11.68 13.89
CA PHE A 87 -9.49 10.39 13.35
C PHE A 87 -10.32 9.22 13.89
N GLU A 88 -10.11 8.07 13.25
CA GLU A 88 -10.56 6.76 13.72
C GLU A 88 -9.34 5.86 13.95
N VAL A 89 -9.48 4.86 14.82
CA VAL A 89 -8.49 3.81 15.05
C VAL A 89 -8.98 2.49 14.46
N LEU A 90 -8.05 1.65 14.01
CA LEU A 90 -8.37 0.32 13.51
C LEU A 90 -8.50 -0.65 14.69
N LEU A 91 -9.65 -1.31 14.81
CA LEU A 91 -9.90 -2.36 15.78
C LEU A 91 -9.44 -3.69 15.23
N ASP A 92 -8.79 -4.49 16.06
CA ASP A 92 -8.36 -5.83 15.68
C ASP A 92 -9.58 -6.71 15.36
N ASP A 93 -9.40 -7.50 14.31
CA ASP A 93 -10.40 -8.39 13.73
C ASP A 93 -9.75 -9.68 13.23
N GLY A 94 -8.66 -10.08 13.88
CA GLY A 94 -7.82 -11.22 13.48
C GLY A 94 -6.80 -10.86 12.41
N TYR A 95 -6.30 -9.62 12.41
CA TYR A 95 -5.32 -9.19 11.41
C TYR A 95 -3.92 -9.73 11.70
N ARG A 96 -3.08 -9.78 10.66
CA ARG A 96 -1.66 -10.10 10.80
C ARG A 96 -0.79 -9.27 9.87
N TRP A 97 0.46 -9.09 10.25
CA TRP A 97 1.47 -8.39 9.46
C TRP A 97 2.23 -9.38 8.57
N GLU A 98 2.22 -9.16 7.27
CA GLU A 98 2.93 -10.00 6.28
C GLU A 98 3.94 -9.19 5.48
N ASN A 99 5.00 -9.83 4.99
CA ASN A 99 5.88 -9.19 4.01
C ASN A 99 5.07 -9.03 2.70
N PRO A 100 4.95 -7.82 2.12
CA PRO A 100 4.27 -7.65 0.83
C PRO A 100 5.00 -8.34 -0.31
N GLY A 101 6.16 -8.93 -0.04
CA GLY A 101 7.01 -9.50 -1.02
C GLY A 101 6.86 -10.96 -1.38
N ARG A 102 6.66 -11.19 -2.68
CA ARG A 102 6.68 -12.49 -3.32
C ARG A 102 7.70 -12.54 -4.46
N VAL A 103 8.43 -13.64 -4.51
CA VAL A 103 9.22 -14.01 -5.70
C VAL A 103 8.24 -14.45 -6.79
N VAL A 104 8.26 -13.76 -7.93
CA VAL A 104 7.44 -14.08 -9.10
C VAL A 104 8.34 -14.73 -10.15
N GLN A 105 7.93 -15.89 -10.65
CA GLN A 105 8.62 -16.52 -11.77
C GLN A 105 8.29 -15.77 -13.06
N THR A 106 9.31 -15.29 -13.76
CA THR A 106 9.18 -14.66 -15.09
C THR A 106 9.87 -15.50 -16.17
N VAL A 107 9.67 -15.14 -17.44
CA VAL A 107 10.38 -15.75 -18.58
C VAL A 107 11.90 -15.55 -18.48
N LEU A 108 12.35 -14.48 -17.80
CA LEU A 108 13.75 -14.16 -17.59
C LEU A 108 14.31 -14.72 -16.26
N GLY A 109 13.50 -15.47 -15.50
CA GLY A 109 13.86 -16.02 -14.19
C GLY A 109 13.04 -15.44 -13.02
N PRO A 110 13.31 -15.88 -11.78
CA PRO A 110 12.64 -15.37 -10.59
C PRO A 110 13.00 -13.91 -10.36
N VAL A 111 11.98 -13.06 -10.21
CA VAL A 111 12.12 -11.64 -9.91
C VAL A 111 11.40 -11.33 -8.61
N TRP A 112 12.02 -10.51 -7.78
CA TRP A 112 11.38 -9.97 -6.59
C TRP A 112 10.45 -8.83 -7.02
N LYS A 113 9.12 -9.01 -6.90
CA LYS A 113 8.09 -8.02 -7.26
C LYS A 113 7.19 -7.61 -6.10
N VAL A 114 7.30 -6.36 -5.67
CA VAL A 114 6.46 -5.80 -4.60
C VAL A 114 5.04 -5.56 -5.08
N GLU A 115 4.06 -6.19 -4.43
CA GLU A 115 2.64 -5.94 -4.69
C GLU A 115 1.86 -5.96 -3.39
N LEU A 116 0.74 -5.24 -3.35
CA LEU A 116 -0.18 -5.32 -2.23
C LEU A 116 -0.89 -6.70 -2.27
N PRO A 117 -0.87 -7.50 -1.19
CA PRO A 117 -1.63 -8.74 -1.12
C PRO A 117 -3.13 -8.51 -1.38
N SER A 118 -3.80 -9.47 -2.03
CA SER A 118 -5.22 -9.35 -2.37
C SER A 118 -6.14 -9.27 -1.15
N ASN A 119 -5.67 -9.74 0.00
CA ASN A 119 -6.35 -9.71 1.29
C ASN A 119 -5.82 -8.60 2.22
N ALA A 120 -5.06 -7.65 1.69
CA ALA A 120 -4.58 -6.49 2.45
C ALA A 120 -5.75 -5.67 3.00
N VAL A 121 -5.57 -5.16 4.21
CA VAL A 121 -6.58 -4.34 4.88
C VAL A 121 -6.62 -2.96 4.24
N ASP A 122 -7.84 -2.54 3.94
CA ASP A 122 -8.18 -1.28 3.34
C ASP A 122 -8.04 -0.13 4.35
N GLY A 123 -7.04 0.72 4.12
CA GLY A 123 -6.77 1.92 4.87
C GLY A 123 -7.63 3.12 4.50
N GLY A 124 -8.32 3.05 3.35
CA GLY A 124 -9.02 4.17 2.74
C GLY A 124 -8.53 4.46 1.32
N ASP A 125 -8.58 5.72 0.92
CA ASP A 125 -8.19 6.17 -0.42
C ASP A 125 -7.40 7.47 -0.39
N ALA A 126 -6.68 7.69 -1.48
CA ALA A 126 -5.74 8.78 -1.63
C ALA A 126 -6.38 10.15 -1.90
N GLY A 127 -7.73 10.24 -1.92
CA GLY A 127 -8.45 11.48 -2.17
C GLY A 127 -8.48 11.91 -3.63
N THR A 128 -9.01 13.10 -3.87
CA THR A 128 -9.28 13.65 -5.22
C THR A 128 -8.00 13.80 -6.04
N HIS A 129 -6.90 14.29 -5.46
CA HIS A 129 -5.65 14.52 -6.19
C HIS A 129 -5.00 13.23 -6.70
N ALA A 130 -5.38 12.07 -6.14
CA ALA A 130 -4.90 10.76 -6.54
C ALA A 130 -6.04 9.84 -7.00
N ALA A 131 -7.12 10.43 -7.52
CA ALA A 131 -8.26 9.75 -8.12
C ALA A 131 -8.84 8.62 -7.24
N HIS A 132 -8.90 8.85 -5.94
CA HIS A 132 -9.36 7.88 -4.93
C HIS A 132 -8.66 6.52 -5.01
N THR A 133 -7.37 6.48 -5.39
CA THR A 133 -6.59 5.25 -5.38
C THR A 133 -6.61 4.64 -3.98
N ARG A 134 -6.97 3.34 -3.87
CA ARG A 134 -7.06 2.64 -2.58
C ARG A 134 -5.69 2.49 -1.94
N LEU A 135 -5.67 2.59 -0.61
CA LEU A 135 -4.46 2.56 0.21
C LEU A 135 -4.46 1.31 1.08
N GLY A 136 -3.41 0.50 0.99
CA GLY A 136 -3.19 -0.57 1.95
C GLY A 136 -2.62 -0.02 3.26
N ILE A 137 -2.81 -0.73 4.37
CA ILE A 137 -2.14 -0.40 5.64
C ILE A 137 -0.78 -1.09 5.68
N CYS A 138 0.27 -0.35 5.98
CA CYS A 138 1.62 -0.90 6.10
C CYS A 138 2.28 -0.49 7.42
N LEU A 139 3.39 -1.18 7.70
CA LEU A 139 4.27 -0.93 8.82
C LEU A 139 5.71 -0.90 8.29
N ALA A 140 6.42 0.21 8.46
CA ALA A 140 7.81 0.34 8.06
C ALA A 140 8.74 0.40 9.27
N PHE A 141 9.84 -0.34 9.21
CA PHE A 141 10.89 -0.26 10.22
C PHE A 141 11.82 0.93 9.91
N MET A 142 12.05 1.77 10.92
CA MET A 142 12.93 2.92 10.83
C MET A 142 14.21 2.67 11.64
N PRO A 143 15.36 2.48 10.97
CA PRO A 143 16.63 2.27 11.67
C PRO A 143 17.06 3.47 12.53
N ALA A 144 16.59 4.68 12.20
CA ALA A 144 16.98 5.91 12.87
C ALA A 144 16.50 5.97 14.34
N ASP A 145 15.32 5.43 14.63
CA ASP A 145 14.78 5.36 16.00
C ASP A 145 14.54 3.91 16.47
N ASN A 146 14.89 2.93 15.64
CA ASN A 146 14.71 1.51 15.90
C ASN A 146 13.24 1.16 16.22
N THR A 147 12.30 1.76 15.47
CA THR A 147 10.87 1.56 15.67
C THR A 147 10.13 1.18 14.40
N TRP A 148 8.91 0.64 14.59
CA TRP A 148 8.00 0.33 13.51
C TRP A 148 6.90 1.38 13.43
N HIS A 149 6.74 2.01 12.27
CA HIS A 149 5.75 3.05 12.05
C HIS A 149 4.63 2.60 11.11
N PRO A 150 3.38 2.67 11.57
CA PRO A 150 2.22 2.52 10.70
C PRO A 150 2.16 3.61 9.64
N GLY A 151 1.68 3.24 8.45
CA GLY A 151 1.50 4.14 7.33
C GLY A 151 0.62 3.58 6.23
N LYS A 152 0.74 4.16 5.04
CA LYS A 152 -0.03 3.77 3.85
C LYS A 152 0.86 3.13 2.80
N PHE A 153 0.43 1.98 2.30
CA PHE A 153 1.04 1.35 1.15
C PHE A 153 0.49 1.97 -0.12
N PHE A 154 1.36 2.63 -0.89
CA PHE A 154 1.00 3.29 -2.14
C PHE A 154 2.23 3.35 -3.05
N ALA A 155 2.00 3.12 -4.35
CA ALA A 155 3.03 3.13 -5.38
C ALA A 155 4.27 2.29 -4.99
N GLU A 156 4.05 1.05 -4.54
CA GLU A 156 5.10 0.09 -4.14
C GLU A 156 5.94 0.47 -2.90
N HIS A 157 5.56 1.51 -2.18
CA HIS A 157 6.25 1.96 -0.98
C HIS A 157 5.30 1.98 0.22
N CYS A 158 5.86 1.78 1.42
CA CYS A 158 5.20 2.17 2.65
C CYS A 158 5.53 3.64 2.96
N ASN A 159 4.52 4.50 2.86
CA ASN A 159 4.65 5.92 3.14
C ASN A 159 4.23 6.19 4.59
N ILE A 160 5.15 6.73 5.38
CA ILE A 160 4.96 7.00 6.82
C ILE A 160 5.14 8.48 7.11
N ALA A 161 4.36 9.01 8.04
CA ALA A 161 4.68 10.28 8.68
C ALA A 161 5.87 10.07 9.62
N TRP A 162 6.91 10.88 9.52
CA TRP A 162 8.12 10.78 10.34
C TRP A 162 8.86 12.13 10.35
N GLY A 163 8.82 12.83 11.49
CA GLY A 163 9.48 14.13 11.67
C GLY A 163 8.55 15.30 12.02
N GLY A 164 7.22 15.18 11.83
CA GLY A 164 6.26 16.23 12.19
C GLY A 164 5.93 17.19 11.04
N VAL A 165 4.99 18.13 11.27
CA VAL A 165 4.46 19.05 10.23
C VAL A 165 5.57 19.99 9.72
N GLY A 166 5.69 20.14 8.40
CA GLY A 166 6.50 21.21 7.79
C GLY A 166 8.02 21.09 7.92
N VAL A 167 8.55 19.89 8.18
CA VAL A 167 10.00 19.64 8.24
C VAL A 167 10.61 19.45 6.85
N ASP A 168 10.43 20.42 5.95
CA ASP A 168 11.15 20.48 4.67
C ASP A 168 12.68 20.69 4.84
N SER A 169 13.15 20.94 6.07
CA SER A 169 14.46 21.50 6.33
C SER A 169 15.28 20.83 7.44
N MET A 170 14.92 19.63 7.92
CA MET A 170 15.82 18.89 8.82
C MET A 170 16.89 18.15 8.00
N PRO A 171 18.18 18.52 8.12
CA PRO A 171 19.26 17.92 7.32
C PRO A 171 19.47 16.42 7.60
N ASP A 172 18.93 15.91 8.70
CA ASP A 172 18.96 14.51 9.12
C ASP A 172 17.67 13.72 8.76
N HIS A 173 16.58 14.39 8.35
CA HIS A 173 15.28 13.78 8.00
C HIS A 173 14.81 14.13 6.58
N PRO A 174 15.60 13.79 5.53
CA PRO A 174 15.24 14.09 4.15
C PRO A 174 13.95 13.38 3.72
N ARG A 175 13.21 14.03 2.80
CA ARG A 175 11.89 13.61 2.30
C ARG A 175 11.82 12.16 1.78
N ASN A 176 12.96 11.60 1.38
CA ASN A 176 13.11 10.22 0.92
C ASN A 176 13.04 9.17 2.04
N LYS A 177 13.25 9.52 3.32
CA LYS A 177 13.16 8.57 4.45
C LYS A 177 11.71 8.20 4.82
N ARG A 178 10.73 8.93 4.28
CA ARG A 178 9.30 8.70 4.52
C ARG A 178 8.68 7.66 3.59
N LYS A 179 9.36 7.32 2.49
CA LYS A 179 8.93 6.32 1.51
C LYS A 179 9.85 5.11 1.63
N VAL A 180 9.38 4.09 2.33
CA VAL A 180 10.19 2.90 2.61
C VAL A 180 9.84 1.83 1.59
N ALA A 181 10.79 1.53 0.71
CA ALA A 181 10.67 0.43 -0.25
C ALA A 181 10.79 -0.92 0.50
N PRO A 182 9.90 -1.89 0.22
CA PRO A 182 10.02 -3.23 0.81
C PRO A 182 11.25 -3.98 0.31
N LEU A 183 11.99 -4.55 1.24
CA LEU A 183 13.11 -5.44 1.02
C LEU A 183 12.68 -6.89 1.27
N ALA A 184 13.33 -7.84 0.60
CA ALA A 184 13.09 -9.26 0.82
C ALA A 184 13.33 -9.67 2.29
N THR A 185 14.17 -8.92 3.00
CA THR A 185 14.49 -9.10 4.42
C THR A 185 13.41 -8.60 5.39
N GLY A 186 12.35 -7.93 4.89
CA GLY A 186 11.17 -7.59 5.68
C GLY A 186 11.27 -6.29 6.50
N ASN A 187 11.80 -5.20 5.94
CA ASN A 187 11.75 -3.86 6.54
C ASN A 187 10.37 -3.17 6.38
N VAL A 188 9.48 -3.75 5.57
CA VAL A 188 8.09 -3.31 5.40
C VAL A 188 7.19 -4.52 5.56
N LEU A 189 6.07 -4.32 6.24
CA LEU A 189 4.99 -5.29 6.36
C LEU A 189 3.69 -4.62 5.91
N VAL A 190 2.76 -5.41 5.38
CA VAL A 190 1.39 -5.01 5.07
C VAL A 190 0.45 -5.73 6.00
N LEU A 191 -0.58 -5.02 6.46
CA LEU A 191 -1.63 -5.62 7.28
C LEU A 191 -2.59 -6.39 6.38
N VAL A 192 -2.84 -7.65 6.70
CA VAL A 192 -3.73 -8.52 5.93
C VAL A 192 -4.75 -9.21 6.84
N LYS A 193 -5.81 -9.77 6.23
CA LYS A 193 -6.78 -10.67 6.87
C LYS A 193 -6.80 -12.03 6.20
#